data_AF-A0A367GLJ7-F1
#
_entry.id   AF-A0A367GLJ7-F1
#
_cell.length_a   1.000
_cell.length_b   1.000
_cell.length_c   1.000
_cell.angle_alpha   90.00
_cell.angle_beta   90.00
_cell.angle_gamma   90.00
#
_symmetry.space_group_name_H-M   'P 1'
#
loop_
_entity.id
_entity.type
_entity.pdbx_description
1 polymer ?
#
loop_
_entity_poly.entity_id
_entity_poly.type
_entity_poly.pdbx_seq_one_letter_code
_entity_poly.pdbx_strand_id
1 'polypeptide(L)'
;MPKTHLPSLSKSVCIALACIVCICNYGFNVFDPGEQELLSWSNKCLTQSFAVLPSDKLKKWELVLTPDAFIRLKKTYVNGKQEFFSFHLQRFNDMDYLGTAQCGVLKLRTDDADIIVQTHHDRKGNIDTMASELTINVKNMEPERLDSLRSALLFFKKKTL
;
A
#
# COMPACT_ATOMS: atom_id res chain seq x y z
N MET A 1 -9.62 57.92 -39.74
CA MET A 1 -9.85 56.50 -39.40
C MET A 1 -8.55 55.90 -38.88
N PRO A 2 -8.46 55.48 -37.60
CA PRO A 2 -7.22 54.93 -37.05
C PRO A 2 -7.05 53.47 -37.49
N LYS A 3 -5.82 53.09 -37.87
CA LYS A 3 -5.45 51.69 -38.16
C LYS A 3 -5.12 50.99 -36.85
N THR A 4 -5.96 50.06 -36.43
CA THR A 4 -5.71 49.15 -35.31
C THR A 4 -4.67 48.10 -35.72
N HIS A 5 -3.45 48.21 -35.19
CA HIS A 5 -2.44 47.16 -35.28
C HIS A 5 -2.76 46.07 -34.26
N LEU A 6 -3.41 44.98 -34.68
CA LEU A 6 -3.27 43.71 -33.97
C LEU A 6 -1.86 43.18 -34.24
N PRO A 7 -1.03 42.89 -33.23
CA PRO A 7 0.25 42.25 -33.46
C PRO A 7 0.00 40.83 -34.00
N SER A 8 0.54 40.53 -35.19
CA SER A 8 0.54 39.18 -35.74
C SER A 8 1.35 38.28 -34.81
N LEU A 9 0.66 37.46 -34.03
CA LEU A 9 1.29 36.47 -33.16
C LEU A 9 2.17 35.56 -34.03
N SER A 10 3.49 35.58 -33.80
CA SER A 10 4.43 34.87 -34.66
C SER A 10 4.22 33.35 -34.51
N LYS A 11 4.33 32.61 -35.61
CA LYS A 11 4.13 31.16 -35.65
C LYS A 11 4.95 30.41 -34.59
N SER A 12 6.13 30.94 -34.25
CA SER A 12 7.02 30.43 -33.21
C SER A 12 6.42 30.49 -31.79
N VAL A 13 5.62 31.52 -31.47
CA VAL A 13 4.95 31.64 -30.16
C VAL A 13 3.82 30.62 -30.03
N CYS A 14 3.07 30.38 -31.10
CA CYS A 14 2.03 29.33 -31.11
C CYS A 14 2.62 27.92 -30.94
N ILE A 15 3.78 27.65 -31.56
CA ILE A 15 4.48 26.37 -31.41
C ILE A 15 5.02 26.20 -29.99
N ALA A 16 5.61 27.26 -29.41
CA ALA A 16 6.11 27.21 -28.03
C ALA A 16 4.98 26.97 -27.01
N LEU A 17 3.82 27.62 -27.18
CA LEU A 17 2.63 27.38 -26.36
C LEU A 17 2.09 25.95 -26.51
N ALA A 18 2.06 25.41 -27.72
CA ALA A 18 1.66 24.02 -27.95
C ALA A 18 2.62 23.02 -27.30
N CYS A 19 3.94 23.26 -27.36
CA CYS A 19 4.94 22.43 -26.70
C CYS A 19 4.82 22.47 -25.17
N ILE A 20 4.55 23.64 -24.59
CA ILE A 20 4.31 23.79 -23.14
C ILE A 20 3.06 23.02 -22.72
N VAL A 21 1.96 23.09 -23.50
CA VAL A 21 0.75 22.31 -23.23
C VAL A 21 1.01 20.81 -23.32
N CYS A 22 1.80 20.34 -24.28
CA CYS A 22 2.19 18.93 -24.37
C CYS A 22 3.03 18.52 -23.14
N ILE A 23 4.06 19.28 -22.78
CA ILE A 23 4.95 18.97 -21.64
C ILE A 23 4.17 18.98 -20.31
N CYS A 24 3.21 19.89 -20.13
CA CYS A 24 2.36 19.93 -18.95
C CYS A 24 1.34 18.76 -18.89
N ASN A 25 0.97 18.16 -20.03
CA ASN A 25 0.08 16.99 -20.06
C ASN A 25 0.81 15.65 -19.89
N TYR A 26 2.12 15.56 -20.20
CA TYR A 26 2.92 14.35 -19.94
C TYR A 26 3.41 14.25 -18.48
N GLY A 27 3.20 15.27 -17.64
CA GLY A 27 3.65 15.30 -16.25
C GLY A 27 2.77 14.54 -15.25
N PHE A 28 1.57 14.10 -15.65
CA PHE A 28 0.75 13.20 -14.83
C PHE A 28 1.08 11.77 -15.22
N ASN A 29 1.92 11.11 -14.42
CA ASN A 29 2.02 9.66 -14.45
C ASN A 29 0.59 9.10 -14.44
N VAL A 30 0.27 8.28 -15.44
CA VAL A 30 -1.04 7.67 -15.66
C VAL A 30 -1.35 6.82 -14.43
N PHE A 31 -2.04 7.42 -13.46
CA PHE A 31 -2.62 6.70 -12.34
C PHE A 31 -3.90 6.09 -12.89
N ASP A 32 -3.90 4.77 -13.09
CA ASP A 32 -5.12 4.06 -13.50
C ASP A 32 -6.18 4.29 -12.42
N PRO A 33 -7.32 4.93 -12.73
CA PRO A 33 -8.39 5.17 -11.75
C PRO A 33 -8.83 3.86 -11.06
N GLY A 34 -8.78 2.72 -11.76
CA GLY A 34 -9.08 1.41 -11.20
C GLY A 34 -8.05 0.95 -10.18
N GLU A 35 -6.77 1.32 -10.34
CA GLU A 35 -5.74 1.02 -9.36
C GLU A 35 -5.95 1.82 -8.07
N GLN A 36 -6.30 3.10 -8.15
CA GLN A 36 -6.52 3.91 -6.96
C GLN A 36 -7.69 3.39 -6.14
N GLU A 37 -8.77 3.00 -6.83
CA GLU A 37 -9.93 2.38 -6.21
C GLU A 37 -9.56 1.06 -5.54
N LEU A 38 -8.77 0.21 -6.21
CA LEU A 38 -8.31 -1.07 -5.67
C LEU A 38 -7.37 -0.88 -4.46
N LEU A 39 -6.47 0.10 -4.51
CA LEU A 39 -5.57 0.48 -3.42
C LEU A 39 -6.36 0.98 -2.20
N SER A 40 -7.33 1.86 -2.44
CA SER A 40 -8.22 2.40 -1.41
C SER A 40 -9.06 1.29 -0.77
N TRP A 41 -9.65 0.44 -1.60
CA TRP A 41 -10.42 -0.73 -1.15
C TRP A 41 -9.56 -1.68 -0.32
N SER A 42 -8.35 -2.01 -0.77
CA SER A 42 -7.43 -2.92 -0.07
C SER A 42 -7.06 -2.39 1.31
N ASN A 43 -6.69 -1.10 1.38
CA ASN A 43 -6.38 -0.42 2.64
C ASN A 43 -7.58 -0.38 3.59
N LYS A 44 -8.77 -0.07 3.06
CA LYS A 44 -10.01 -0.09 3.83
C LYS A 44 -10.31 -1.49 4.36
N CYS A 45 -10.19 -2.52 3.51
CA CYS A 45 -10.39 -3.92 3.88
C CYS A 45 -9.44 -4.33 5.02
N LEU A 46 -8.14 -4.10 4.86
CA LEU A 46 -7.12 -4.42 5.86
C LEU A 46 -7.37 -3.67 7.18
N THR A 47 -7.69 -2.38 7.12
CA THR A 47 -7.92 -1.54 8.31
C THR A 47 -9.19 -1.95 9.06
N GLN A 48 -10.30 -2.18 8.36
CA GLN A 48 -11.57 -2.56 8.99
C GLN A 48 -11.54 -3.97 9.57
N SER A 49 -10.74 -4.84 8.96
CA SER A 49 -10.63 -6.24 9.37
C SER A 49 -9.57 -6.47 10.42
N PHE A 50 -8.61 -5.56 10.63
CA PHE A 50 -7.59 -5.72 11.67
C PHE A 50 -8.22 -5.88 13.06
N ALA A 51 -7.83 -6.95 13.76
CA ALA A 51 -8.31 -7.27 15.10
C ALA A 51 -7.18 -7.07 16.11
N VAL A 52 -7.35 -6.09 17.01
CA VAL A 52 -6.49 -5.95 18.18
C VAL A 52 -6.95 -6.94 19.24
N LEU A 53 -6.09 -7.88 19.64
CA LEU A 53 -6.43 -8.80 20.71
C LEU A 53 -6.25 -8.11 22.08
N PRO A 54 -7.06 -8.48 23.10
CA PRO A 54 -6.91 -7.92 24.45
C PRO A 54 -5.49 -8.11 25.04
N SER A 55 -4.79 -9.17 24.64
CA SER A 55 -3.42 -9.48 25.04
C SER A 55 -2.36 -8.56 24.45
N ASP A 56 -2.65 -7.89 23.33
CA ASP A 56 -1.63 -7.21 22.52
C ASP A 56 -1.11 -5.94 23.18
N LYS A 57 -1.81 -5.37 24.18
CA LYS A 57 -1.45 -4.11 24.86
C LYS A 57 -1.01 -3.03 23.86
N LEU A 58 -1.75 -2.93 22.76
CA LEU A 58 -1.41 -2.09 21.61
C LEU A 58 -1.99 -0.68 21.81
N LYS A 59 -1.14 0.34 21.71
CA LYS A 59 -1.52 1.76 21.80
C LYS A 59 -1.97 2.31 20.44
N LYS A 60 -1.26 1.96 19.37
CA LYS A 60 -1.53 2.38 18.00
C LYS A 60 -1.06 1.29 17.05
N TRP A 61 -1.76 1.15 15.93
CA TRP A 61 -1.31 0.36 14.80
C TRP A 61 -1.62 1.06 13.49
N GLU A 62 -0.91 0.67 12.44
CA GLU A 62 -1.08 1.17 11.08
C GLU A 62 -0.73 0.03 10.12
N LEU A 63 -1.69 -0.38 9.29
CA LEU A 63 -1.51 -1.39 8.26
C LEU A 63 -1.86 -0.77 6.92
N VAL A 64 -0.89 -0.68 6.03
CA VAL A 64 -1.03 0.01 4.75
C VAL A 64 -0.42 -0.78 3.60
N LEU A 65 -1.14 -0.82 2.49
CA LEU A 65 -0.62 -1.10 1.16
C LEU A 65 -0.30 0.24 0.49
N THR A 66 0.96 0.47 0.13
CA THR A 66 1.40 1.72 -0.51
C THR A 66 1.18 1.69 -2.03
N PRO A 67 1.14 2.85 -2.71
CA PRO A 67 1.14 2.91 -4.17
C PRO A 67 2.32 2.18 -4.82
N ASP A 68 3.48 2.20 -4.15
CA ASP A 68 4.69 1.48 -4.57
C ASP A 68 4.67 -0.01 -4.18
N ALA A 69 3.48 -0.60 -4.03
CA ALA A 69 3.26 -2.02 -3.76
C ALA A 69 3.98 -2.60 -2.51
N PHE A 70 4.24 -1.79 -1.47
CA PHE A 70 4.69 -2.29 -0.16
C PHE A 70 3.51 -2.55 0.77
N ILE A 71 3.52 -3.70 1.44
CA ILE A 71 2.72 -3.92 2.65
C ILE A 71 3.56 -3.50 3.84
N ARG A 72 3.03 -2.60 4.67
CA ARG A 72 3.68 -2.12 5.90
C ARG A 72 2.74 -2.25 7.09
N LEU A 73 3.20 -2.91 8.14
CA LEU A 73 2.50 -2.97 9.43
C LEU A 73 3.38 -2.35 10.50
N LYS A 74 2.91 -1.27 11.12
CA LYS A 74 3.53 -0.69 12.30
C LYS A 74 2.64 -0.89 13.52
N LYS A 75 3.19 -1.48 14.57
CA LYS A 75 2.56 -1.66 15.87
C LYS A 75 3.31 -0.82 16.90
N THR A 76 2.58 -0.07 17.72
CA THR A 76 3.13 0.70 18.85
C THR A 76 2.42 0.25 20.11
N TYR A 77 3.19 -0.28 21.05
CA TYR A 77 2.71 -0.83 22.30
C TYR A 77 2.60 0.25 23.39
N VAL A 78 1.78 0.01 24.41
CA VAL A 78 1.59 0.95 25.54
C VAL A 78 2.89 1.26 26.28
N ASN A 79 3.87 0.35 26.26
CA ASN A 79 5.18 0.52 26.89
C ASN A 79 6.19 1.30 26.02
N GLY A 80 5.78 1.80 24.84
CA GLY A 80 6.65 2.54 23.91
C GLY A 80 7.39 1.67 22.90
N LYS A 81 7.40 0.34 23.05
CA LYS A 81 7.96 -0.58 22.05
C LYS A 81 7.23 -0.38 20.71
N GLN A 82 7.99 -0.42 19.63
CA GLN A 82 7.46 -0.45 18.27
C GLN A 82 7.90 -1.73 17.57
N GLU A 83 7.01 -2.29 16.76
CA GLU A 83 7.30 -3.38 15.83
C GLU A 83 6.90 -2.94 14.43
N PHE A 84 7.78 -3.17 13.48
CA PHE A 84 7.62 -2.77 12.09
C PHE A 84 7.85 -3.98 11.19
N PHE A 85 6.90 -4.17 10.27
CA PHE A 85 6.95 -5.19 9.24
C PHE A 85 6.83 -4.51 7.88
N SER A 86 7.68 -4.88 6.93
CA SER A 86 7.61 -4.36 5.57
C SER A 86 8.11 -5.35 4.54
N PHE A 87 7.38 -5.52 3.46
CA PHE A 87 7.85 -6.24 2.28
C PHE A 87 7.20 -5.71 1.01
N HIS A 88 7.87 -5.93 -0.12
CA HIS A 88 7.38 -5.55 -1.44
C HIS A 88 6.51 -6.68 -2.02
N LEU A 89 5.35 -6.37 -2.61
CA LEU A 89 4.43 -7.39 -3.12
C LEU A 89 4.97 -8.21 -4.30
N GLN A 90 6.03 -7.76 -4.97
CA GLN A 90 6.78 -8.60 -5.89
C GLN A 90 7.25 -9.92 -5.26
N ARG A 91 7.57 -9.91 -3.95
CA ARG A 91 7.98 -11.08 -3.16
C ARG A 91 6.82 -11.88 -2.58
N PHE A 92 5.59 -11.34 -2.68
CA PHE A 92 4.39 -12.01 -2.19
C PHE A 92 4.24 -13.35 -2.91
N ASN A 93 4.17 -14.46 -2.19
CA ASN A 93 3.84 -15.76 -2.76
C ASN A 93 2.32 -15.88 -2.79
N ASP A 94 1.72 -15.92 -1.60
CA ASP A 94 0.31 -16.19 -1.41
C ASP A 94 -0.16 -15.78 -0.01
N MET A 95 -1.45 -15.97 0.28
CA MET A 95 -2.01 -15.81 1.61
C MET A 95 -2.82 -17.03 2.06
N ASP A 96 -2.73 -17.34 3.35
CA ASP A 96 -3.59 -18.32 4.01
C ASP A 96 -4.49 -17.65 5.03
N TYR A 97 -5.62 -18.30 5.29
CA TYR A 97 -6.57 -17.89 6.31
C TYR A 97 -6.87 -19.05 7.25
N LEU A 98 -6.74 -18.80 8.56
CA LEU A 98 -7.05 -19.77 9.61
C LEU A 98 -8.10 -19.17 10.55
N GLY A 99 -9.33 -19.67 10.51
CA GLY A 99 -10.38 -19.22 11.42
C GLY A 99 -11.78 -19.32 10.82
N THR A 100 -12.66 -18.46 11.31
CA THR A 100 -14.07 -18.32 10.90
C THR A 100 -14.30 -16.92 10.33
N ALA A 101 -15.38 -16.68 9.60
CA ALA A 101 -15.66 -15.36 9.06
C ALA A 101 -15.66 -14.23 10.12
N GLN A 102 -15.99 -14.53 11.37
CA GLN A 102 -16.02 -13.56 12.46
C GLN A 102 -14.63 -13.26 13.03
N CYS A 103 -13.75 -14.25 13.12
CA CYS A 103 -12.40 -14.10 13.67
C CYS A 103 -11.44 -15.14 13.11
N GLY A 104 -10.22 -14.70 12.82
CA GLY A 104 -9.17 -15.59 12.34
C GLY A 104 -7.82 -14.89 12.18
N VAL A 105 -6.92 -15.60 11.52
CA VAL A 105 -5.54 -15.21 11.32
C VAL A 105 -5.25 -15.23 9.83
N LEU A 106 -4.88 -14.06 9.29
CA LEU A 106 -4.39 -13.90 7.94
C LEU A 106 -2.87 -14.04 7.94
N LYS A 107 -2.35 -14.94 7.11
CA LYS A 107 -0.91 -15.17 6.92
C LYS A 107 -0.53 -14.73 5.52
N LEU A 108 0.28 -13.69 5.40
CA LEU A 108 0.85 -13.26 4.11
C LEU A 108 2.25 -13.87 3.98
N ARG A 109 2.48 -14.66 2.93
CA ARG A 109 3.74 -15.39 2.72
C ARG A 109 4.56 -14.79 1.60
N THR A 110 5.88 -14.85 1.74
CA THR A 110 6.85 -14.56 0.68
C THR A 110 7.58 -15.83 0.28
N ASP A 111 8.18 -15.84 -0.92
CA ASP A 111 8.92 -17.01 -1.42
C ASP A 111 10.15 -17.33 -0.55
N ASP A 112 10.88 -16.29 -0.17
CA ASP A 112 12.02 -16.36 0.74
C ASP A 112 11.78 -15.52 2.01
N ALA A 113 12.80 -15.34 2.85
CA ALA A 113 12.76 -14.42 3.98
C ALA A 113 12.89 -12.96 3.49
N ASP A 114 11.80 -12.41 2.95
CA ASP A 114 11.75 -11.07 2.33
C ASP A 114 10.98 -10.03 3.16
N ILE A 115 10.46 -10.43 4.32
CA ILE A 115 9.73 -9.54 5.23
C ILE A 115 10.70 -9.00 6.27
N ILE A 116 10.99 -7.70 6.18
CA ILE A 116 11.75 -6.99 7.20
C ILE A 116 10.93 -6.96 8.48
N VAL A 117 11.51 -7.39 9.59
CA VAL A 117 10.94 -7.37 10.94
C VAL A 117 11.88 -6.60 11.86
N GLN A 118 11.44 -5.41 12.28
CA GLN A 118 12.22 -4.51 13.09
C GLN A 118 11.50 -4.17 14.39
N THR A 119 12.24 -4.10 15.50
CA THR A 119 11.72 -3.57 16.77
C THR A 119 12.50 -2.32 17.20
N HIS A 120 11.79 -1.39 17.83
CA HIS A 120 12.40 -0.21 18.45
C HIS A 120 11.91 -0.06 19.88
N HIS A 121 12.78 0.43 20.77
CA HIS A 121 12.49 0.59 22.20
C HIS A 121 12.04 -0.72 22.88
N ASP A 122 12.56 -1.86 22.42
CA ASP A 122 12.36 -3.12 23.12
C ASP A 122 13.34 -3.21 24.31
N ARG A 123 12.83 -3.59 25.47
CA ARG A 123 13.62 -3.77 26.70
C ARG A 123 14.70 -4.85 26.56
N LYS A 124 14.48 -5.81 25.65
CA LYS A 124 15.44 -6.88 25.37
C LYS A 124 16.46 -6.51 24.28
N GLY A 125 16.40 -5.29 23.75
CA GLY A 125 17.18 -4.84 22.61
C GLY A 125 16.37 -4.86 21.31
N ASN A 126 16.73 -3.94 20.42
CA ASN A 126 16.11 -3.84 19.10
C ASN A 126 16.52 -5.04 18.24
N ILE A 127 15.55 -5.57 17.49
CA ILE A 127 15.71 -6.69 16.58
C ILE A 127 15.62 -6.13 15.16
N ASP A 128 16.45 -6.66 14.26
CA ASP A 128 16.40 -6.43 12.82
C ASP A 128 16.61 -7.78 12.13
N THR A 129 15.54 -8.35 11.59
CA THR A 129 15.50 -9.72 11.06
C THR A 129 14.64 -9.81 9.82
N MET A 130 14.80 -10.90 9.08
CA MET A 130 13.96 -11.23 7.94
C MET A 130 13.04 -12.42 8.27
N ALA A 131 11.82 -12.39 7.76
CA ALA A 131 10.83 -13.46 7.91
C ALA A 131 10.20 -13.80 6.56
N SER A 132 9.63 -15.00 6.44
CA SER A 132 8.88 -15.45 5.25
C SER A 132 7.36 -15.35 5.40
N GLU A 133 6.86 -14.98 6.59
CA GLU A 133 5.43 -14.87 6.87
C GLU A 133 5.12 -13.67 7.77
N LEU A 134 4.13 -12.87 7.37
CA LEU A 134 3.50 -11.84 8.19
C LEU A 134 2.13 -12.34 8.66
N THR A 135 2.00 -12.51 9.97
CA THR A 135 0.76 -12.94 10.62
C THR A 135 -0.04 -11.75 11.15
N ILE A 136 -1.33 -11.69 10.80
CA ILE A 136 -2.25 -10.59 11.14
C ILE A 136 -3.54 -11.18 11.71
N ASN A 137 -3.89 -10.81 12.93
CA ASN A 137 -5.20 -11.13 13.49
C ASN A 137 -6.27 -10.27 12.81
N VAL A 138 -7.33 -10.91 12.33
CA VAL A 138 -8.40 -10.25 11.59
C VAL A 138 -9.78 -10.71 12.05
N LYS A 139 -10.80 -9.91 11.73
CA LYS A 139 -12.21 -10.14 11.98
C LYS A 139 -13.03 -9.76 10.75
N ASN A 140 -14.25 -10.28 10.66
CA ASN A 140 -15.20 -9.97 9.57
C ASN A 140 -14.61 -10.25 8.17
N MET A 141 -14.01 -11.43 7.99
CA MET A 141 -13.42 -11.88 6.73
C MET A 141 -14.27 -13.00 6.13
N GLU A 142 -15.37 -12.59 5.48
CA GLU A 142 -16.16 -13.50 4.63
C GLU A 142 -15.31 -14.04 3.45
N PRO A 143 -15.60 -15.23 2.93
CA PRO A 143 -14.83 -15.84 1.83
C PRO A 143 -14.62 -14.91 0.63
N GLU A 144 -15.65 -14.18 0.21
CA GLU A 144 -15.57 -13.28 -0.95
C GLU A 144 -14.62 -12.10 -0.70
N ARG A 145 -14.52 -11.65 0.56
CA ARG A 145 -13.59 -10.59 0.97
C ARG A 145 -12.15 -11.09 0.96
N LEU A 146 -11.92 -12.34 1.39
CA LEU A 146 -10.62 -13.00 1.28
C LEU A 146 -10.21 -13.13 -0.19
N ASP A 147 -11.09 -13.63 -1.04
CA ASP A 147 -10.80 -13.81 -2.47
C ASP A 147 -10.49 -12.47 -3.17
N SER A 148 -11.26 -11.43 -2.83
CA SER A 148 -11.02 -10.06 -3.33
C SER A 148 -9.68 -9.52 -2.85
N LEU A 149 -9.32 -9.74 -1.57
CA LEU A 149 -8.04 -9.28 -1.02
C LEU A 149 -6.88 -10.00 -1.68
N ARG A 150 -6.95 -11.33 -1.85
CA ARG A 150 -5.94 -12.11 -2.56
C ARG A 150 -5.74 -11.61 -3.97
N SER A 151 -6.84 -11.39 -4.70
CA SER A 151 -6.83 -10.90 -6.08
C SER A 151 -6.18 -9.52 -6.17
N ALA A 152 -6.48 -8.63 -5.21
CA ALA A 152 -5.85 -7.31 -5.13
C ALA A 152 -4.34 -7.42 -4.91
N LEU A 153 -3.90 -8.24 -3.94
CA LEU A 153 -2.46 -8.42 -3.67
C LEU A 153 -1.72 -9.03 -4.88
N LEU A 154 -2.34 -10.00 -5.57
CA LEU A 154 -1.80 -10.59 -6.80
C LEU A 154 -1.74 -9.59 -7.96
N PHE A 155 -2.69 -8.67 -8.06
CA PHE A 155 -2.65 -7.58 -9.04
C PHE A 155 -1.42 -6.69 -8.81
N PHE A 156 -1.22 -6.22 -7.58
CA PHE A 156 -0.06 -5.38 -7.25
C PHE A 156 1.28 -6.12 -7.38
N LYS A 157 1.32 -7.44 -7.10
CA LYS A 157 2.49 -8.28 -7.42
C LYS A 157 2.85 -8.22 -8.91
N LYS A 158 1.85 -8.43 -9.79
CA LYS A 158 2.05 -8.46 -11.24
C LYS A 158 2.44 -7.10 -11.81
N LYS A 159 1.93 -6.01 -11.25
CA LYS A 159 2.28 -4.64 -11.66
C LYS A 159 3.78 -4.35 -11.57
N THR A 160 4.50 -5.02 -10.67
CA THR A 160 5.95 -4.77 -10.47
C THR A 160 6.83 -5.56 -11.46
N LEU A 161 6.26 -6.49 -12.22
CA LEU A 161 6.97 -7.27 -13.24
C LEU A 161 6.93 -6.54 -14.58
#